data_AF-A0A3C0QQS6-F1
#
_entry.id   AF-A0A3C0QQS6-F1
#
_cell.length_a   1.000
_cell.length_b   1.000
_cell.length_c   1.000
_cell.angle_alpha   90.00
_cell.angle_beta   90.00
_cell.angle_gamma   90.00
#
_symmetry.space_group_name_H-M   'P 1'
#
loop_
_entity.id
_entity.type
_entity.pdbx_description
1 polymer ?
#
loop_
_entity_poly.entity_id
_entity_poly.type
_entity_poly.pdbx_seq_one_letter_code
_entity_poly.pdbx_strand_id
1 'polypeptide(L)'
;MAQNDLDKHYSSSQTVKTNLPDADALTVYYEQYAIILKKYESQVSYLYEKLEEIRKERISFIDEKIPQMREKLEEQQISEAHINDWLDTLRNDTMRSLSISETLLNSFYVSTLDEFKKELREKLSIGGEKS
;
A
#
# COMPACT_ATOMS: atom_id res chain seq x y z
N MET A 1 10.44 62.45 7.78
CA MET A 1 9.39 61.51 8.22
C MET A 1 9.41 60.27 7.33
N ALA A 2 10.47 59.45 7.39
CA ALA A 2 10.57 58.26 6.54
C ALA A 2 11.49 57.15 7.11
N GLN A 3 11.74 57.15 8.43
CA GLN A 3 12.60 56.11 9.06
C GLN A 3 11.88 55.34 10.19
N ASN A 4 10.65 55.70 10.56
CA ASN A 4 9.93 55.10 11.68
C ASN A 4 8.83 54.11 11.29
N ASP A 5 8.59 53.88 9.99
CA ASP A 5 7.51 52.98 9.51
C ASP A 5 8.01 51.66 8.92
N LEU A 6 9.33 51.45 8.83
CA LEU A 6 9.91 50.18 8.38
C LEU A 6 10.20 49.19 9.52
N ASP A 7 10.30 49.65 10.77
CA ASP A 7 10.59 48.80 11.93
C ASP A 7 9.35 48.15 12.57
N LYS A 8 8.13 48.48 12.11
CA LYS A 8 6.89 47.90 12.66
C LYS A 8 6.48 46.57 12.04
N HIS A 9 7.11 46.14 10.93
CA HIS A 9 6.73 44.92 10.23
C HIS A 9 7.69 43.73 10.38
N TYR A 10 8.77 43.87 11.16
CA TYR A 10 9.71 42.77 11.43
C TYR A 10 9.74 42.28 12.89
N SER A 11 8.78 42.69 13.73
CA SER A 11 8.68 42.22 15.11
C SER A 11 7.48 41.31 15.35
N SER A 12 7.39 40.21 14.60
CA SER A 12 6.64 39.02 15.03
C SER A 12 7.03 37.78 14.24
N SER A 13 8.32 37.49 14.14
CA SER A 13 8.73 36.09 14.01
C SER A 13 8.41 35.41 15.34
N GLN A 14 7.14 35.01 15.51
CA GLN A 14 6.80 33.94 16.43
C GLN A 14 7.67 32.76 16.00
N THR A 15 8.76 32.54 16.73
CA THR A 15 9.48 31.28 16.68
C THR A 15 8.44 30.23 17.05
N VAL A 16 7.90 29.54 16.04
CA VAL A 16 7.22 28.28 16.26
C VAL A 16 8.29 27.44 16.93
N LYS A 17 8.24 27.31 18.26
CA LYS A 17 9.00 26.31 18.98
C LYS A 17 8.48 24.98 18.46
N THR A 18 9.08 24.48 17.39
CA THR A 18 8.97 23.08 17.03
C THR A 18 9.56 22.35 18.23
N ASN A 19 8.71 21.78 19.07
CA ASN A 19 9.12 20.83 20.09
C ASN A 19 9.68 19.60 19.35
N LEU A 20 10.92 19.73 18.89
CA LEU A 20 11.68 18.63 18.35
C LEU A 20 11.93 17.67 19.53
N PRO A 21 11.60 16.38 19.37
CA PRO A 21 11.96 15.39 20.37
C PRO A 21 13.47 15.42 20.60
N ASP A 22 13.92 15.18 21.84
CA ASP A 22 15.34 15.01 22.10
C ASP A 22 15.87 13.69 21.49
N ALA A 23 17.20 13.54 21.49
CA ALA A 23 17.86 12.40 20.89
C ALA A 23 17.47 11.05 21.53
N ASP A 24 17.16 11.05 22.84
CA ASP A 24 16.78 9.85 23.56
C ASP A 24 15.36 9.42 23.17
N ALA A 25 14.43 10.37 23.06
CA ALA A 25 13.08 10.13 22.56
C ALA A 25 13.07 9.59 21.11
N LEU A 26 13.96 10.11 20.26
CA LEU A 26 14.14 9.58 18.90
C LEU A 26 14.72 8.16 18.92
N THR A 27 15.69 7.89 19.79
CA THR A 27 16.31 6.56 19.92
C THR A 27 15.28 5.52 20.34
N VAL A 28 14.48 5.80 21.38
CA VAL A 28 13.39 4.92 21.84
C VAL A 28 12.38 4.68 20.73
N TYR A 29 12.03 5.72 19.96
CA TYR A 29 11.15 5.57 18.81
C TYR A 29 11.70 4.56 17.79
N TYR A 30 12.96 4.73 17.36
CA TYR A 30 13.56 3.85 16.36
C TYR A 30 13.70 2.41 16.85
N GLU A 31 14.02 2.20 18.12
CA GLU A 31 14.08 0.87 18.72
C GLU A 31 12.73 0.17 18.70
N GLN A 32 11.68 0.83 19.20
CA GLN A 32 10.33 0.25 19.21
C GLN A 32 9.80 0.03 17.79
N TYR A 33 10.06 0.97 16.88
CA TYR A 33 9.71 0.85 15.47
C TYR A 33 10.39 -0.37 14.84
N ALA A 34 11.70 -0.58 15.05
CA ALA A 34 12.42 -1.72 14.50
C ALA A 34 11.94 -3.07 15.03
N ILE A 35 11.59 -3.15 16.33
CA ILE A 35 11.03 -4.36 16.95
C ILE A 35 9.68 -4.72 16.31
N ILE A 36 8.79 -3.74 16.20
CA ILE A 36 7.46 -3.96 15.63
C ILE A 36 7.59 -4.26 14.13
N LEU A 37 8.48 -3.58 13.41
CA LEU A 37 8.71 -3.85 11.99
C LEU A 37 9.12 -5.31 11.75
N LYS A 38 10.04 -5.85 12.55
CA LYS A 38 10.42 -7.27 12.48
C LYS A 38 9.23 -8.22 12.75
N LYS A 39 8.33 -7.86 13.66
CA LYS A 39 7.11 -8.65 13.93
C LYS A 39 6.18 -8.72 12.71
N TYR A 40 6.07 -7.64 11.95
CA TYR A 40 5.18 -7.54 10.78
C TYR A 40 5.85 -7.92 9.45
N GLU A 41 7.16 -8.17 9.43
CA GLU A 41 7.95 -8.49 8.24
C GLU A 41 7.34 -9.61 7.40
N SER A 42 6.90 -10.69 8.03
CA SER A 42 6.30 -11.84 7.32
C SER A 42 4.97 -11.50 6.67
N GLN A 43 4.13 -10.69 7.32
CA GLN A 43 2.84 -10.24 6.77
C GLN A 43 3.05 -9.28 5.59
N VAL A 44 4.01 -8.38 5.71
CA VAL A 44 4.39 -7.45 4.64
C VAL A 44 4.94 -8.23 3.43
N SER A 45 5.81 -9.21 3.68
CA SER A 45 6.38 -10.06 2.63
C SER A 45 5.30 -10.89 1.92
N TYR A 46 4.38 -11.49 2.70
CA TYR A 46 3.22 -12.20 2.19
C TYR A 46 2.36 -11.32 1.26
N LEU A 47 2.07 -10.09 1.68
CA LEU A 47 1.32 -9.14 0.86
C LEU A 47 2.01 -8.84 -0.47
N TYR A 48 3.30 -8.56 -0.44
CA TYR A 48 4.08 -8.30 -1.67
C TYR A 48 4.08 -9.51 -2.61
N GLU A 49 4.26 -10.72 -2.07
CA GLU A 49 4.23 -11.96 -2.84
C GLU A 49 2.87 -12.16 -3.50
N LYS A 50 1.76 -12.01 -2.76
CA LYS A 50 0.42 -12.19 -3.32
C LYS A 50 0.01 -11.14 -4.34
N LEU A 51 0.41 -9.89 -4.15
CA LEU A 51 0.21 -8.85 -5.16
C LEU A 51 1.02 -9.15 -6.44
N GLU A 52 2.22 -9.67 -6.30
CA GLU A 52 3.06 -10.04 -7.43
C GLU A 52 2.50 -11.25 -8.20
N GLU A 53 2.00 -12.26 -7.50
CA GLU A 53 1.29 -13.39 -8.09
C GLU A 53 0.09 -12.92 -8.93
N ILE A 54 -0.74 -12.02 -8.40
CA ILE A 54 -1.88 -11.47 -9.14
C ILE A 54 -1.45 -10.73 -10.41
N ARG A 55 -0.38 -9.93 -10.35
CA ARG A 55 0.14 -9.23 -11.54
C ARG A 55 0.62 -10.22 -12.59
N LYS A 56 1.39 -11.23 -12.19
CA LYS A 56 1.88 -12.29 -13.08
C LYS A 56 0.73 -13.07 -13.71
N GLU A 57 -0.27 -13.44 -12.91
CA GLU A 57 -1.45 -14.13 -13.42
C GLU A 57 -2.22 -13.27 -14.42
N ARG A 58 -2.39 -11.97 -14.15
CA ARG A 58 -3.05 -11.04 -15.08
C ARG A 58 -2.32 -10.97 -16.42
N ILE A 59 -0.99 -10.83 -16.39
CA ILE A 59 -0.16 -10.77 -17.60
C ILE A 59 -0.25 -12.10 -18.37
N SER A 60 0.04 -13.22 -17.72
CA SER A 60 -0.01 -14.55 -18.37
C SER A 60 -1.41 -14.86 -18.92
N PHE A 61 -2.47 -14.48 -18.22
CA PHE A 61 -3.82 -14.72 -18.69
C PHE A 61 -4.13 -13.94 -19.98
N ILE A 62 -3.80 -12.65 -20.03
CA ILE A 62 -4.10 -11.80 -21.19
C ILE A 62 -3.17 -12.10 -22.37
N ASP A 63 -1.87 -12.20 -22.12
CA ASP A 63 -0.85 -12.22 -23.17
C ASP A 63 -0.56 -13.64 -23.68
N GLU A 64 -0.87 -14.68 -22.89
CA GLU A 64 -0.57 -16.06 -23.24
C GLU A 64 -1.82 -16.92 -23.33
N LYS A 65 -2.62 -16.99 -22.26
CA LYS A 65 -3.74 -17.94 -22.18
C LYS A 65 -4.87 -17.60 -23.14
N ILE A 66 -5.29 -16.33 -23.23
CA ILE A 66 -6.35 -15.89 -24.15
C ILE A 66 -5.98 -16.19 -25.62
N PRO A 67 -4.78 -15.82 -26.13
CA PRO A 67 -4.34 -16.20 -27.47
C PRO A 67 -4.33 -17.71 -27.72
N GLN A 68 -3.79 -18.50 -26.79
CA GLN A 68 -3.74 -19.96 -26.92
C GLN A 68 -5.14 -20.59 -26.93
N MET A 69 -6.08 -20.06 -26.14
CA MET A 69 -7.47 -20.52 -26.15
C MET A 69 -8.14 -20.18 -27.47
N ARG A 70 -7.93 -18.98 -28.00
CA ARG A 70 -8.45 -18.56 -29.30
C ARG A 70 -7.99 -19.52 -30.41
N GLU A 71 -6.69 -19.77 -30.52
CA GLU A 71 -6.11 -20.67 -31.53
C GLU A 71 -6.79 -22.05 -31.50
N LYS A 72 -6.93 -22.64 -30.30
CA LYS A 72 -7.60 -23.94 -30.13
C LYS A 72 -9.08 -23.94 -30.52
N LEU A 73 -9.80 -22.84 -30.31
CA LEU A 73 -11.21 -22.73 -30.67
C LEU A 73 -11.38 -22.55 -32.18
N GLU A 74 -10.45 -21.81 -32.81
CA GLU A 74 -10.39 -21.64 -34.27
C GLU A 74 -10.07 -22.99 -34.96
N GLU A 75 -9.15 -23.79 -34.42
CA GLU A 75 -8.86 -25.16 -34.88
C GLU A 75 -10.10 -26.08 -34.84
N GLN A 76 -10.99 -25.85 -33.88
CA GLN A 76 -12.26 -26.58 -33.74
C GLN A 76 -13.37 -26.07 -34.67
N GLN A 77 -13.06 -25.13 -35.57
CA GLN A 77 -14.00 -24.51 -36.51
C GLN A 77 -15.20 -23.83 -35.81
N ILE A 78 -15.00 -23.36 -34.58
CA ILE A 78 -16.01 -22.55 -33.89
C ILE A 78 -16.06 -21.19 -34.58
N SER A 79 -17.27 -20.63 -34.74
CA SER A 79 -17.40 -19.34 -35.42
C SER A 79 -16.77 -18.21 -34.59
N GLU A 80 -16.12 -17.28 -35.29
CA GLU A 80 -15.44 -16.13 -34.68
C GLU A 80 -16.33 -15.34 -33.71
N ALA A 81 -17.62 -15.19 -34.03
CA ALA A 81 -18.58 -14.53 -33.16
C ALA A 81 -18.73 -15.22 -31.80
N HIS A 82 -18.83 -16.55 -31.76
CA HIS A 82 -18.92 -17.30 -30.50
C HIS A 82 -17.60 -17.31 -29.74
N ILE A 83 -16.46 -17.37 -30.47
CA ILE A 83 -15.14 -17.28 -29.86
C ILE A 83 -14.97 -15.94 -29.13
N ASN A 84 -15.32 -14.84 -29.81
CA ASN A 84 -15.19 -13.50 -29.23
C ASN A 84 -16.10 -13.32 -28.01
N ASP A 85 -17.38 -13.69 -28.11
CA ASP A 85 -18.33 -13.57 -27.00
C ASP A 85 -17.89 -14.37 -25.76
N TRP A 86 -17.42 -15.60 -25.98
CA TRP A 86 -16.93 -16.45 -24.91
C TRP A 86 -15.63 -15.92 -24.28
N LEU A 87 -14.66 -15.51 -25.10
CA LEU A 87 -13.39 -14.98 -24.60
C LEU A 87 -13.56 -13.64 -23.86
N ASP A 88 -14.46 -12.78 -24.32
CA ASP A 88 -14.77 -11.53 -23.64
C ASP A 88 -15.44 -11.78 -22.29
N THR A 89 -16.38 -12.73 -22.24
CA THR A 89 -17.00 -13.15 -20.97
C THR A 89 -15.95 -13.71 -20.00
N LEU A 90 -15.13 -14.66 -20.46
CA LEU A 90 -14.07 -15.26 -19.66
C LEU A 90 -13.06 -14.21 -19.16
N ARG A 91 -12.71 -13.25 -20.02
CA ARG A 91 -11.83 -12.14 -19.66
C ARG A 91 -12.44 -11.29 -18.56
N ASN A 92 -13.70 -10.89 -18.71
CA ASN A 92 -14.38 -10.05 -17.73
C ASN A 92 -14.50 -10.75 -16.38
N ASP A 93 -14.87 -12.03 -16.37
CA ASP A 93 -15.00 -12.81 -15.15
C ASP A 93 -13.65 -12.99 -14.44
N THR A 94 -12.59 -13.26 -15.21
CA THR A 94 -11.24 -13.41 -14.66
C THR A 94 -10.73 -12.08 -14.10
N MET A 95 -10.89 -10.97 -14.83
CA MET A 95 -10.48 -9.64 -14.35
C MET A 95 -11.26 -9.24 -13.10
N ARG A 96 -12.55 -9.56 -13.02
CA ARG A 96 -13.36 -9.33 -11.83
C ARG A 96 -12.84 -10.15 -10.65
N SER A 97 -12.54 -11.43 -10.85
CA SER A 97 -11.98 -12.30 -9.81
C SER A 97 -10.66 -11.74 -9.27
N LEU A 98 -9.72 -11.37 -10.15
CA LEU A 98 -8.45 -10.76 -9.75
C LEU A 98 -8.64 -9.44 -9.00
N SER A 99 -9.57 -8.59 -9.45
CA SER A 99 -9.88 -7.32 -8.77
C SER A 99 -10.45 -7.51 -7.37
N ILE A 100 -11.27 -8.56 -7.15
CA ILE A 100 -11.78 -8.90 -5.82
C ILE A 100 -10.61 -9.34 -4.92
N SER A 101 -9.71 -10.18 -5.43
CA SER A 101 -8.51 -10.61 -4.70
C SER A 101 -7.61 -9.43 -4.31
N GLU A 102 -7.39 -8.47 -5.22
CA GLU A 102 -6.64 -7.24 -4.92
C GLU A 102 -7.32 -6.40 -3.84
N THR A 103 -8.65 -6.29 -3.89
CA THR A 103 -9.43 -5.56 -2.88
C THR A 103 -9.29 -6.19 -1.50
N LEU A 104 -9.31 -7.53 -1.42
CA LEU A 104 -9.12 -8.26 -0.18
C LEU A 104 -7.70 -8.10 0.39
N LEU A 105 -6.68 -8.15 -0.47
CA LEU A 105 -5.29 -7.91 -0.04
C LEU A 105 -5.10 -6.47 0.44
N ASN A 106 -5.72 -5.49 -0.24
CA ASN A 106 -5.67 -4.09 0.18
C ASN A 106 -6.36 -3.87 1.53
N SER A 107 -7.51 -4.51 1.78
CA SER A 107 -8.18 -4.39 3.08
C SER A 107 -7.36 -5.03 4.20
N PHE A 108 -6.72 -6.18 3.94
CA PHE A 108 -5.76 -6.78 4.87
C PHE A 108 -4.59 -5.83 5.16
N TYR A 109 -3.98 -5.23 4.13
CA TYR A 109 -2.90 -4.26 4.30
C TYR A 109 -3.29 -3.07 5.18
N VAL A 110 -4.46 -2.47 4.95
CA VAL A 110 -4.96 -1.35 5.76
C VAL A 110 -5.13 -1.78 7.22
N SER A 111 -5.73 -2.94 7.47
CA SER A 111 -5.89 -3.49 8.83
C SER A 111 -4.55 -3.71 9.51
N THR A 112 -3.60 -4.38 8.84
CA THR A 112 -2.25 -4.63 9.35
C THR A 112 -1.52 -3.33 9.67
N LEU A 113 -1.65 -2.30 8.82
CA LEU A 113 -1.03 -1.00 9.05
C LEU A 113 -1.63 -0.27 10.26
N ASP A 114 -2.94 -0.36 10.45
CA ASP A 114 -3.61 0.25 11.61
C ASP A 114 -3.23 -0.45 12.91
N GLU A 115 -3.13 -1.78 12.89
CA GLU A 115 -2.60 -2.56 14.03
C GLU A 115 -1.15 -2.19 14.35
N PHE A 116 -0.28 -2.10 13.32
CA PHE A 116 1.11 -1.67 13.47
C PHE A 116 1.19 -0.30 14.17
N LYS A 117 0.42 0.67 13.69
CA LYS A 117 0.41 2.04 14.25
C LYS A 117 -0.12 2.06 15.68
N LYS A 118 -1.15 1.26 15.97
CA LYS A 118 -1.72 1.13 17.31
C LYS A 118 -0.70 0.56 18.28
N GLU A 119 -0.06 -0.55 17.93
CA GLU A 119 0.95 -1.19 18.77
C GLU A 119 2.16 -0.28 19.01
N LEU A 120 2.60 0.45 17.98
CA LEU A 120 3.67 1.44 18.12
C LEU A 120 3.31 2.54 19.12
N ARG A 121 2.09 3.08 19.04
CA ARG A 121 1.62 4.09 20.00
C ARG A 121 1.56 3.55 21.43
N GLU A 122 1.07 2.33 21.62
CA GLU A 122 1.00 1.68 22.93
C GLU A 122 2.39 1.46 23.54
N LYS A 123 3.38 1.04 22.74
CA LYS A 123 4.77 0.89 23.21
C LYS A 123 5.40 2.21 23.60
N LEU A 124 5.12 3.27 22.84
CA LEU A 124 5.61 4.61 23.14
C LEU A 124 4.91 5.24 24.35
N SER A 125 3.62 4.97 24.58
CA SER A 125 2.90 5.48 25.75
C SER A 125 3.32 4.80 27.05
N ILE A 126 3.61 3.50 27.02
CA ILE A 126 4.09 2.74 28.20
C ILE A 126 5.53 3.14 28.59
N GLY A 127 6.34 3.61 27.64
CA GLY A 127 7.68 4.13 27.91
C GLY A 127 7.71 5.51 28.60
N GLY A 128 6.62 6.30 28.49
CA GLY A 128 6.55 7.67 29.01
C GLY A 128 6.17 7.81 30.50
N GLU A 129 5.71 6.74 31.15
CA GLU A 129 5.36 6.75 32.59
C GLU A 129 6.54 6.40 33.52
N LYS A 130 7.73 6.15 32.95
CA LYS A 130 8.96 5.87 33.72
C LYS A 130 10.06 6.88 33.37
N SER A 131 9.89 8.12 33.81
CA SER A 131 10.97 9.09 34.05
C SER A 131 10.56 10.09 35.11
#